data_AF-A0A392N6M7-F1
#
_entry.id   AF-A0A392N6M7-F1
#
_cell.length_a   1.000
_cell.length_b   1.000
_cell.length_c   1.000
_cell.angle_alpha   90.00
_cell.angle_beta   90.00
_cell.angle_gamma   90.00
#
_symmetry.space_group_name_H-M   'P 1'
#
loop_
_entity.id
_entity.type
_entity.pdbx_description
1 polymer ?
#
loop_
_entity_poly.entity_id
_entity_poly.type
_entity_poly.pdbx_seq_one_letter_code
_entity_poly.pdbx_strand_id
1 'polypeptide(L)' 'AQPRQKVRARRGQATDPHSIAERLRRERIAERMKALQELVPNANKTDKASMLDEIIDYVKFLQVQVK' A
#
# COMPACT_ATOMS: atom_id res chain seq x y z
N ALA A 1 -32.55 -30.66 -15.04
CA ALA A 1 -31.52 -30.01 -14.19
C ALA A 1 -31.70 -28.51 -14.29
N GLN A 2 -31.94 -27.81 -13.17
CA GLN A 2 -32.11 -26.35 -13.19
C GLN A 2 -30.74 -25.66 -13.27
N PRO A 3 -30.59 -24.56 -14.04
CA PRO A 3 -29.32 -23.86 -14.14
C PRO A 3 -29.02 -23.13 -12.83
N ARG A 4 -27.84 -23.37 -12.24
CA ARG A 4 -27.32 -22.62 -11.09
C ARG A 4 -27.20 -21.15 -11.48
N GLN A 5 -28.08 -20.32 -10.92
CA GLN A 5 -28.06 -18.87 -11.07
C GLN A 5 -26.73 -18.34 -10.52
N LYS A 6 -25.81 -17.93 -11.41
CA LYS A 6 -24.53 -17.32 -11.02
C LYS A 6 -24.83 -15.99 -10.35
N VAL A 7 -24.69 -15.94 -9.03
CA VAL A 7 -24.78 -14.71 -8.24
C VAL A 7 -23.72 -13.75 -8.77
N ARG A 8 -24.17 -12.68 -9.43
CA ARG A 8 -23.30 -11.66 -10.02
C ARG A 8 -22.62 -10.92 -8.87
N ALA A 9 -21.30 -11.02 -8.76
CA ALA A 9 -20.53 -10.33 -7.73
C ALA A 9 -20.82 -8.82 -7.79
N ARG A 10 -21.03 -8.19 -6.63
CA ARG A 10 -21.27 -6.74 -6.54
C ARG A 10 -20.03 -5.99 -7.03
N ARG A 11 -20.23 -4.83 -7.66
CA ARG A 11 -19.13 -3.98 -8.19
C ARG A 11 -18.11 -3.72 -7.05
N GLY A 12 -16.87 -4.18 -7.21
CA GLY A 12 -15.81 -4.08 -6.19
C GLY A 12 -15.57 -5.33 -5.34
N GLN A 13 -16.41 -6.37 -5.44
CA GLN A 13 -16.17 -7.68 -4.82
C GLN A 13 -15.47 -8.60 -5.81
N ALA A 14 -14.13 -8.53 -5.82
CA ALA A 14 -13.31 -9.63 -6.30
C ALA A 14 -13.73 -10.91 -5.58
N THR A 15 -14.26 -11.87 -6.32
CA THR A 15 -14.70 -13.18 -5.77
C THR A 15 -13.75 -14.30 -6.16
N ASP A 16 -12.84 -14.06 -7.11
CA ASP A 16 -11.78 -15.00 -7.45
C ASP A 16 -10.63 -14.90 -6.42
N PRO A 17 -10.04 -16.05 -6.03
CA PRO A 17 -8.97 -16.09 -5.04
C PRO A 17 -7.75 -15.21 -5.39
N HIS A 18 -7.43 -15.09 -6.67
CA HIS A 18 -6.30 -14.30 -7.15
C HIS A 18 -6.50 -12.81 -6.88
N SER A 19 -7.67 -12.26 -7.22
CA SER A 19 -7.98 -10.86 -6.97
C SER A 19 -8.11 -10.53 -5.48
N ILE A 20 -8.56 -11.48 -4.66
CA ILE A 20 -8.54 -11.35 -3.18
C ILE A 20 -7.08 -11.26 -2.67
N ALA A 21 -6.21 -12.15 -3.14
CA ALA A 21 -4.80 -12.16 -2.74
C ALA A 21 -4.08 -10.85 -3.13
N GLU A 22 -4.34 -10.34 -4.33
CA GLU A 22 -3.80 -9.05 -4.79
C GLU A 22 -4.34 -7.88 -3.97
N ARG A 23 -5.63 -7.88 -3.58
CA ARG A 23 -6.18 -6.84 -2.69
C ARG A 23 -5.46 -6.83 -1.34
N LEU A 24 -5.32 -7.99 -0.70
CA LEU A 24 -4.61 -8.12 0.58
C LEU A 24 -3.14 -7.67 0.47
N ARG A 25 -2.49 -7.93 -0.67
CA ARG A 25 -1.13 -7.44 -0.93
C ARG A 25 -1.10 -5.91 -1.00
N ARG A 26 -2.04 -5.28 -1.72
CA ARG A 26 -2.15 -3.82 -1.83
C ARG A 26 -2.45 -3.16 -0.49
N GLU A 27 -3.32 -3.75 0.33
CA GLU A 27 -3.61 -3.29 1.69
C GLU A 27 -2.35 -3.31 2.55
N ARG A 28 -1.60 -4.42 2.58
CA ARG A 28 -0.31 -4.50 3.31
C ARG A 28 0.71 -3.46 2.84
N ILE A 29 0.77 -3.19 1.53
CA ILE A 29 1.66 -2.15 0.99
C ILE A 29 1.20 -0.77 1.47
N ALA A 30 -0.10 -0.47 1.40
CA ALA A 30 -0.64 0.81 1.83
C ALA A 30 -0.39 1.08 3.34
N GLU A 31 -0.55 0.06 4.18
CA GLU A 31 -0.24 0.16 5.62
C GLU A 31 1.24 0.48 5.86
N ARG A 32 2.14 -0.22 5.17
CA ARG A 32 3.59 0.05 5.26
C ARG A 32 3.95 1.44 4.77
N MET A 33 3.34 1.90 3.67
CA MET A 33 3.56 3.26 3.16
C MET A 33 3.11 4.32 4.18
N LYS A 34 1.97 4.11 4.83
CA LYS A 34 1.48 5.02 5.88
C LYS A 34 2.41 5.03 7.10
N ALA A 35 2.87 3.86 7.54
CA ALA A 35 3.81 3.78 8.65
C ALA A 35 5.14 4.51 8.34
N LEU A 36 5.64 4.39 7.10
CA LEU A 36 6.84 5.13 6.67
C LEU A 36 6.59 6.65 6.66
N GLN A 37 5.43 7.08 6.18
CA GLN A 37 5.03 8.49 6.16
C GLN A 37 4.99 9.11 7.56
N GLU A 38 4.52 8.37 8.58
CA GLU A 38 4.46 8.84 9.97
C GLU A 38 5.85 9.01 10.62
N LEU A 39 6.86 8.31 10.11
CA LEU A 39 8.23 8.35 10.63
C LEU A 39 9.10 9.44 9.99
N VAL A 40 8.70 9.96 8.83
CA VAL A 40 9.50 10.93 8.07
C VAL A 40 8.92 12.35 8.19
N PRO A 41 9.73 13.34 8.59
CA PRO A 41 9.29 14.73 8.64
C PRO A 41 8.79 15.19 7.26
N ASN A 42 7.67 15.92 7.24
CA ASN A 42 7.08 16.55 6.04
C ASN A 42 6.56 15.61 4.92
N ALA A 43 6.62 14.29 5.07
CA ALA A 43 6.16 13.32 4.07
C ALA A 43 4.63 13.32 3.82
N ASN A 44 3.85 14.11 4.56
CA ASN A 44 2.39 14.21 4.43
C ASN A 44 1.91 14.96 3.18
N LYS A 45 2.80 15.62 2.43
CA LYS A 45 2.44 16.50 1.30
C LYS A 45 2.93 15.99 -0.06
N THR A 46 3.59 14.84 -0.10
CA THR A 46 4.21 14.28 -1.30
C THR A 46 3.45 13.07 -1.84
N ASP A 47 3.49 12.89 -3.16
CA ASP A 47 2.98 11.68 -3.79
C ASP A 47 3.87 10.46 -3.42
N LYS A 48 3.39 9.25 -3.73
CA LYS A 48 4.07 8.01 -3.30
C LYS A 48 5.50 7.86 -3.81
N ALA A 49 5.83 8.36 -5.01
CA ALA A 49 7.18 8.25 -5.54
C ALA A 49 8.10 9.23 -4.82
N SER A 50 7.71 10.51 -4.77
CA SER A 50 8.46 11.57 -4.08
C SER A 50 8.68 11.25 -2.58
N MET A 51 7.68 10.67 -1.90
CA MET A 51 7.81 10.22 -0.52
C MET A 51 8.92 9.18 -0.33
N LEU A 52 9.08 8.24 -1.27
CA LEU A 52 10.13 7.21 -1.18
C LEU A 52 11.52 7.83 -1.33
N ASP A 53 11.67 8.82 -2.21
CA ASP A 53 12.92 9.56 -2.36
C ASP A 53 13.26 10.33 -1.07
N GLU A 54 12.27 11.02 -0.47
CA GLU A 54 12.43 11.73 0.82
C GLU A 54 12.82 10.77 1.96
N ILE A 55 12.21 9.58 2.02
CA ILE A 55 12.56 8.55 3.02
C ILE A 55 14.02 8.12 2.87
N ILE A 56 14.48 7.88 1.64
CA ILE A 56 15.86 7.47 1.37
C ILE A 56 16.83 8.53 1.87
N ASP A 57 16.55 9.80 1.59
CA ASP A 57 17.41 10.91 2.02
C ASP A 57 17.35 11.13 3.53
N TYR A 58 16.19 10.94 4.16
CA TYR A 58 16.07 11.00 5.63
C TYR A 58 16.89 9.89 6.31
N VAL A 59 16.88 8.67 5.78
CA VAL A 59 17.71 7.57 6.31
C VAL A 59 19.20 7.88 6.17
N LYS A 60 19.65 8.40 5.02
CA LYS A 60 21.05 8.83 4.85
C LYS A 60 21.43 9.92 5.85
N PHE A 61 20.55 10.89 6.06
CA PHE A 61 20.74 11.96 7.03
C PHE A 61 20.88 11.42 8.47
N LEU A 62 20.04 10.48 8.88
CA LEU A 62 20.14 9.83 10.19
C LEU A 62 21.45 9.04 10.33
N GLN A 63 21.88 8.32 9.30
CA GLN A 63 23.16 7.58 9.32
C GLN A 63 24.38 8.49 9.53
N VAL A 64 24.31 9.74 9.07
CA VAL A 64 25.38 10.73 9.30
C VAL A 64 25.36 11.25 10.74
N GLN A 65 24.19 11.40 11.36
CA GLN A 65 24.07 11.89 12.75
C GLN A 65 24.49 10.88 13.81
N VAL A 66 24.34 9.58 13.53
CA VAL A 66 24.68 8.51 14.49
C VAL A 66 26.15 8.06 14.35
N LYS A 67 26.89 8.62 13.39
CA LYS A 67 28.35 8.54 13.34
C LYS A 67 28.98 9.46 14.38
#